data_AF-A0A957YMX5-F1
#
_entry.id   AF-A0A957YMX5-F1
#
_cell.length_a   1.000
_cell.length_b   1.000
_cell.length_c   1.000
_cell.angle_alpha   90.00
_cell.angle_beta   90.00
_cell.angle_gamma   90.00
#
_symmetry.space_group_name_H-M   'P 1'
#
loop_
_entity.id
_entity.type
_entity.pdbx_description
1 polymer ?
#
loop_
_entity_poly.entity_id
_entity_poly.type
_entity_poly.pdbx_seq_one_letter_code
_entity_poly.pdbx_strand_id
1 'polypeptide(L)'
;LPNLQSSFFLFLRLKSQTAPLLWSILNPEHISSLFKEHSVSLASDPLPIIDVERCVGCRACVDVCPTNALTQAHDKAELTYPKLCTYCTACQDICPEHAIALPFLVVFKKKSGTTP
;
A
#
# COMPACT_ATOMS: atom_id res chain seq x y z
N LEU A 1 20.76 -63.74 12.26
CA LEU A 1 19.86 -62.66 11.81
C LEU A 1 18.88 -62.32 12.94
N PRO A 2 19.17 -61.26 13.73
CA PRO A 2 18.10 -60.51 14.40
C PRO A 2 18.21 -59.00 14.15
N ASN A 3 17.11 -58.46 13.62
CA ASN A 3 16.49 -57.15 13.84
C ASN A 3 17.33 -55.87 13.97
N LEU A 4 17.30 -55.15 12.84
CA LEU A 4 17.69 -53.79 12.54
C LEU A 4 16.78 -52.72 13.22
N GLN A 5 16.53 -52.79 14.53
CA GLN A 5 15.76 -51.75 15.27
C GLN A 5 16.53 -51.09 16.43
N SER A 6 17.76 -51.52 16.72
CA SER A 6 18.53 -51.01 17.87
C SER A 6 19.38 -49.75 17.58
N SER A 7 19.67 -49.45 16.31
CA SER A 7 20.50 -48.28 15.95
C SER A 7 19.73 -46.97 15.79
N PHE A 8 18.39 -47.00 15.77
CA PHE A 8 17.58 -45.79 15.61
C PHE A 8 17.43 -45.00 16.93
N PHE A 9 17.47 -45.68 18.08
CA PHE A 9 17.32 -45.05 19.39
C PHE A 9 18.61 -44.41 19.93
N LEU A 10 19.78 -44.77 19.42
CA LEU A 10 21.05 -44.12 19.81
C LEU A 10 21.23 -42.73 19.17
N PHE A 11 20.57 -42.46 18.03
CA PHE A 11 20.60 -41.14 17.37
C PHE A 11 19.60 -40.12 17.97
N LEU A 12 18.62 -40.58 18.75
CA LEU A 12 17.59 -39.77 19.41
C LEU A 12 17.98 -39.26 20.81
N ARG A 13 19.28 -39.26 21.13
CA ARG A 13 19.82 -38.71 22.40
C ARG A 13 20.98 -37.72 22.22
N LEU A 14 21.15 -37.17 21.02
CA LEU A 14 22.22 -36.19 20.70
C LEU A 14 21.70 -34.94 19.96
N LYS A 15 20.40 -34.66 20.00
CA LYS A 15 19.82 -33.39 19.51
C LYS A 15 19.14 -32.57 20.63
N SER A 16 19.57 -32.73 21.88
CA SER A 16 18.97 -32.03 23.02
C SER A 16 19.87 -30.97 23.68
N GLN A 17 21.03 -30.61 23.12
CA GLN A 17 21.96 -29.68 23.79
C GLN A 17 22.60 -28.57 22.92
N THR A 18 22.25 -28.42 21.65
CA THR A 18 22.78 -27.32 20.82
C THR A 18 21.72 -26.69 19.93
N ALA A 19 20.83 -25.86 20.49
CA ALA A 19 20.25 -24.69 19.81
C ALA A 19 19.30 -23.86 20.71
N PRO A 20 19.72 -23.36 21.89
CA PRO A 20 18.93 -22.34 22.58
C PRO A 20 18.89 -20.99 21.82
N LEU A 21 19.69 -20.82 20.76
CA LEU A 21 19.74 -19.59 19.96
C LEU A 21 18.89 -19.63 18.68
N LEU A 22 18.38 -20.79 18.26
CA LEU A 22 17.61 -20.90 17.01
C LEU A 22 16.08 -20.88 17.24
N TRP A 23 15.61 -21.26 18.44
CA TRP A 23 14.19 -21.21 18.78
C TRP A 23 13.64 -19.79 18.85
N SER A 24 14.46 -18.80 19.23
CA SER A 24 14.07 -17.39 19.26
C SER A 24 13.73 -16.80 17.89
N ILE A 25 14.20 -17.42 16.80
CA ILE A 25 14.04 -16.91 15.43
C ILE A 25 12.82 -17.56 14.73
N LEU A 26 12.39 -18.74 15.17
CA LEU A 26 11.35 -19.55 14.52
C LEU A 26 10.11 -19.74 15.40
N ASN A 27 9.88 -18.86 16.38
CA ASN A 27 8.71 -18.93 17.25
C ASN A 27 7.54 -18.14 16.63
N PRO A 28 6.46 -18.79 16.15
CA PRO A 28 5.37 -18.13 15.40
C PRO A 28 4.48 -17.21 16.28
N GLU A 29 4.65 -17.25 17.59
CA GLU A 29 3.84 -16.52 18.58
C GLU A 29 4.16 -15.02 18.59
N HIS A 30 5.39 -14.65 18.19
CA HIS A 30 5.86 -13.27 18.10
C HIS A 30 5.48 -12.56 16.79
N ILE A 31 4.82 -13.24 15.85
CA ILE A 31 4.33 -12.61 14.61
C ILE A 31 3.01 -11.86 14.87
N SER A 32 2.31 -12.15 15.97
CA SER A 32 1.07 -11.47 16.35
C SER A 32 1.25 -9.98 16.71
N SER A 33 2.45 -9.54 17.07
CA SER A 33 2.77 -8.12 17.30
C SER A 33 3.25 -7.39 16.05
N LEU A 34 3.74 -8.11 15.03
CA LEU A 34 4.13 -7.54 13.74
C LEU A 34 2.93 -7.27 12.82
N PHE A 35 1.78 -7.89 13.08
CA PHE A 35 0.53 -7.68 12.33
C PHE A 35 -0.43 -6.66 12.97
N LYS A 36 -0.02 -5.94 14.03
CA LYS A 36 -0.96 -5.16 14.85
C LYS A 36 -1.07 -3.66 14.52
N GLU A 37 -0.28 -3.09 13.61
CA GLU A 37 -0.24 -1.62 13.48
C GLU A 37 -0.53 -1.00 12.11
N HIS A 38 -0.77 -1.79 11.07
CA HIS A 38 -1.35 -1.24 9.85
C HIS A 38 -2.80 -1.68 9.71
N SER A 39 -3.63 -1.17 10.61
CA SER A 39 -4.97 -0.75 10.21
C SER A 39 -4.80 0.32 9.13
N VAL A 40 -4.59 -0.10 7.89
CA VAL A 40 -4.86 0.75 6.73
C VAL A 40 -6.36 0.98 6.79
N SER A 41 -6.75 2.03 7.50
CA SER A 41 -8.03 2.66 7.23
C SER A 41 -8.03 2.88 5.72
N LEU A 42 -9.01 2.30 5.03
CA LEU A 42 -9.21 2.39 3.58
C LEU A 42 -9.52 3.83 3.12
N ALA A 43 -9.05 4.84 3.86
CA ALA A 43 -9.47 6.22 3.86
C ALA A 43 -8.27 7.17 3.91
N SER A 44 -7.15 6.84 3.23
CA SER A 44 -6.31 7.93 2.73
C SER A 44 -7.13 8.60 1.62
N ASP A 45 -7.46 9.88 1.80
CA ASP A 45 -8.18 10.66 0.79
C ASP A 45 -7.50 10.46 -0.57
N PRO A 46 -8.25 10.19 -1.65
CA PRO A 46 -7.64 9.97 -2.95
C PRO A 46 -6.93 11.25 -3.40
N LEU A 47 -5.72 11.11 -3.96
CA LEU A 47 -4.91 12.21 -4.48
C LEU A 47 -4.65 12.01 -5.98
N PRO A 48 -4.55 13.11 -6.76
CA PRO A 48 -4.23 13.01 -8.17
C PRO A 48 -2.81 12.46 -8.37
N ILE A 49 -2.63 11.68 -9.44
CA ILE A 49 -1.34 11.21 -9.92
C ILE A 49 -0.86 12.19 -10.98
N ILE A 50 0.38 12.67 -10.85
CA ILE A 50 1.02 13.59 -11.81
C ILE A 50 2.17 12.85 -12.50
N ASP A 51 2.08 12.69 -13.81
CA ASP A 51 3.15 12.18 -14.67
C ASP A 51 4.12 13.33 -15.01
N VAL A 52 5.29 13.31 -14.37
CA VAL A 52 6.32 14.34 -14.52
C VAL A 52 6.96 14.36 -15.90
N GLU A 53 6.98 13.23 -16.61
CA GLU A 53 7.56 13.11 -17.94
C GLU A 53 6.65 13.77 -18.98
N ARG A 54 5.33 13.63 -18.81
CA ARG A 54 4.32 14.29 -19.67
C ARG A 54 4.06 15.74 -19.31
N CYS A 55 4.26 16.13 -18.06
CA CYS A 55 3.98 17.50 -17.63
C CYS A 55 4.94 18.49 -18.31
N VAL A 56 4.43 19.36 -19.19
CA VAL A 56 5.24 20.39 -19.88
C VAL A 56 5.39 21.69 -19.09
N GLY A 57 4.91 21.76 -17.85
CA GLY A 57 5.06 22.96 -17.01
C GLY A 57 4.18 24.14 -17.41
N CYS A 58 3.07 23.92 -18.12
CA CYS A 58 2.19 24.98 -18.61
C CYS A 58 1.34 25.69 -17.53
N ARG A 59 1.38 25.21 -16.27
CA ARG A 59 0.69 25.78 -15.09
C ARG A 59 -0.85 25.83 -15.13
N ALA A 60 -1.50 25.40 -16.20
CA ALA A 60 -2.97 25.42 -16.30
C ALA A 60 -3.69 24.75 -15.10
N CYS A 61 -3.15 23.64 -14.60
CA CYS A 61 -3.67 22.94 -13.42
C CYS A 61 -3.50 23.71 -12.10
N VAL A 62 -2.47 24.54 -11.98
CA VAL A 62 -2.22 25.41 -10.82
C VAL A 62 -3.25 26.53 -10.82
N ASP A 63 -3.45 27.17 -11.97
CA ASP A 63 -4.34 28.32 -12.11
C ASP A 63 -5.83 27.96 -11.93
N VAL A 64 -6.24 26.76 -12.35
CA VAL A 64 -7.63 26.29 -12.20
C VAL A 64 -7.93 25.75 -10.79
N CYS A 65 -6.93 25.50 -9.95
CA CYS A 65 -7.12 24.81 -8.68
C CYS A 65 -7.89 25.69 -7.68
N PRO A 66 -9.14 25.36 -7.32
CA PRO A 66 -9.97 26.24 -6.51
C PRO A 66 -9.47 26.38 -5.06
N THR A 67 -8.67 25.43 -4.59
CA THR A 67 -8.12 25.40 -3.23
C THR A 67 -6.63 25.72 -3.17
N ASN A 68 -6.01 26.06 -4.30
CA ASN A 68 -4.56 26.32 -4.40
C ASN A 68 -3.71 25.15 -3.86
N ALA A 69 -4.16 23.90 -4.03
CA ALA A 69 -3.45 22.72 -3.57
C ALA A 69 -2.19 22.40 -4.39
N LEU A 70 -2.16 22.84 -5.64
CA LEU A 70 -1.06 22.65 -6.59
C LEU A 70 -0.17 23.89 -6.66
N THR A 71 1.13 23.69 -6.82
CA THR A 71 2.09 24.74 -7.20
C THR A 71 2.96 24.26 -8.36
N GLN A 72 3.95 25.06 -8.75
CA GLN A 72 4.96 24.66 -9.72
C GLN A 72 6.33 24.62 -9.05
N ALA A 73 7.02 23.51 -9.18
CA ALA A 73 8.42 23.33 -8.77
C ALA A 73 9.19 22.66 -9.90
N HIS A 74 10.43 23.10 -10.13
CA HIS A 74 11.30 22.58 -11.21
C HIS A 74 10.59 22.50 -12.58
N ASP A 75 9.83 23.54 -12.92
CA ASP A 75 9.03 23.62 -14.15
C ASP A 75 7.98 22.50 -14.31
N LYS A 76 7.59 21.82 -13.23
CA LYS A 76 6.53 20.78 -13.22
C LYS A 76 5.45 21.12 -12.21
N ALA A 77 4.24 20.62 -12.47
CA ALA A 77 3.16 20.70 -11.50
C ALA A 77 3.47 19.82 -10.28
N GLU A 78 3.26 20.34 -9.08
CA GLU A 78 3.47 19.63 -7.83
C GLU A 78 2.27 19.81 -6.90
N LEU A 79 1.82 18.72 -6.28
CA LEU A 79 0.78 18.77 -5.24
C LEU A 79 1.39 19.12 -3.88
N THR A 80 1.70 20.41 -3.70
CA THR A 80 2.40 20.91 -2.51
C THR A 80 1.56 20.89 -1.25
N TYR A 81 0.22 21.03 -1.37
CA TYR A 81 -0.69 21.00 -0.24
C TYR A 81 -1.75 19.90 -0.38
N PRO A 82 -1.39 18.60 -0.21
CA PRO A 82 -2.31 17.49 -0.41
C PRO A 82 -3.59 17.57 0.43
N LYS A 83 -3.49 18.13 1.66
CA LYS A 83 -4.64 18.30 2.56
C LYS A 83 -5.68 19.32 2.07
N LEU A 84 -5.33 20.17 1.11
CA LEU A 84 -6.24 21.13 0.49
C LEU A 84 -6.90 20.55 -0.78
N CYS A 85 -6.43 19.40 -1.27
CA CYS A 85 -6.98 18.77 -2.45
C CYS A 85 -8.36 18.19 -2.13
N THR A 86 -9.39 18.67 -2.81
CA THR A 86 -10.77 18.18 -2.69
C THR A 86 -11.10 17.09 -3.71
N TYR A 87 -10.11 16.67 -4.51
CA TYR A 87 -10.28 15.68 -5.58
C TYR A 87 -11.35 16.06 -6.63
N CYS A 88 -11.46 17.34 -6.96
CA CYS A 88 -12.52 17.92 -7.80
C CYS A 88 -12.35 17.82 -9.33
N THR A 89 -11.40 17.01 -9.82
CA THR A 89 -11.08 16.76 -11.25
C THR A 89 -10.64 17.95 -12.12
N ALA A 90 -10.79 19.20 -11.69
CA ALA A 90 -10.47 20.38 -12.49
C ALA A 90 -9.05 20.37 -13.09
N CYS A 91 -8.06 19.90 -12.33
CA CYS A 91 -6.67 19.81 -12.79
C CYS A 91 -6.45 18.74 -13.88
N GLN A 92 -7.22 17.64 -13.85
CA GLN A 92 -7.19 16.61 -14.91
C GLN A 92 -7.86 17.15 -16.17
N ASP A 93 -9.01 17.81 -16.04
CA ASP A 93 -9.81 18.27 -17.17
C ASP A 93 -9.08 19.37 -17.97
N ILE A 94 -8.33 20.24 -17.29
CA ILE A 94 -7.61 21.34 -17.94
C ILE A 94 -6.25 20.93 -18.52
N CYS A 95 -5.70 19.75 -18.17
CA CYS A 95 -4.34 19.40 -18.52
C CYS A 95 -4.23 19.03 -20.01
N PRO A 96 -3.57 19.83 -20.86
CA PRO A 96 -3.52 19.57 -22.30
C PRO A 96 -2.70 18.33 -22.66
N GLU A 97 -1.73 17.98 -21.81
CA GLU A 97 -0.84 16.81 -22.01
C GLU A 97 -1.38 15.54 -21.36
N HIS A 98 -2.56 15.60 -20.72
CA HIS A 98 -3.13 14.51 -19.94
C HIS A 98 -2.13 13.92 -18.91
N ALA A 99 -1.31 14.81 -18.33
CA ALA A 99 -0.29 14.46 -17.35
C ALA A 99 -0.85 14.25 -15.93
N ILE A 100 -2.13 14.55 -15.70
CA ILE A 100 -2.79 14.41 -14.39
C ILE A 100 -3.93 13.41 -14.49
N ALA A 101 -3.98 12.44 -13.57
CA ALA A 101 -5.01 11.41 -13.50
C ALA A 101 -5.61 11.28 -12.09
N LEU A 102 -6.93 11.16 -12.00
CA LEU A 102 -7.68 10.91 -10.77
C LEU A 102 -8.36 9.52 -10.86
N PRO A 103 -7.63 8.43 -10.54
CA PRO A 103 -8.20 7.08 -10.59
C PRO A 103 -9.18 6.82 -9.43
N PHE A 104 -10.34 6.25 -9.75
CA PHE A 104 -11.33 5.83 -8.76
C PHE A 104 -11.62 4.33 -8.85
N LEU A 105 -11.83 3.70 -7.69
CA LEU A 105 -12.26 2.31 -7.58
C LEU A 105 -13.79 2.25 -7.70
N VAL A 106 -14.27 1.58 -8.73
CA VAL A 106 -15.71 1.35 -8.94
C VAL A 106 -16.17 0.17 -8.07
N VAL A 107 -17.11 0.42 -7.15
CA VAL A 107 -17.71 -0.62 -6.29
C VAL A 107 -19.19 -0.77 -6.62
N PHE A 108 -19.59 -2.00 -6.96
CA PHE A 108 -20.99 -2.35 -7.17
C PHE A 108 -21.56 -3.01 -5.91
N LYS A 109 -22.62 -2.43 -5.31
CA LYS A 109 -23.36 -3.07 -4.21
C LYS A 109 -24.53 -3.87 -4.77
N LYS A 110 -24.52 -5.20 -4.60
CA LYS A 110 -25.68 -6.05 -4.92
C LYS A 110 -26.81 -5.75 -3.93
N LYS A 111 -28.04 -5.49 -4.41
CA LYS A 111 -29.21 -5.43 -3.53
C LYS A 111 -29.42 -6.82 -2.91
N SER A 112 -29.37 -6.92 -1.58
CA SER A 112 -29.83 -8.11 -0.86
C SER A 112 -31.34 -8.22 -1.06
N GLY A 113 -31.80 -9.25 -1.76
CA GLY A 113 -33.20 -9.45 -2.09
C GLY A 113 -34.08 -9.45 -0.83
N THR A 114 -35.15 -8.67 -0.85
CA THR A 114 -36.26 -8.83 0.09
C THR A 114 -37.10 -9.98 -0.46
N THR A 115 -37.00 -11.13 0.18
CA THR A 115 -37.91 -12.25 -0.07
C THR A 115 -39.31 -11.82 0.39
N PRO A 116 -40.36 -11.96 -0.43
CA PRO A 116 -41.75 -11.90 0.05
C PRO A 116 -42.05 -13.01 1.06
#